data_AF-A0A0M0BNG8-F1
#
_entry.id   AF-A0A0M0BNG8-F1
#
_cell.length_a   1.000
_cell.length_b   1.000
_cell.length_c   1.000
_cell.angle_alpha   90.00
_cell.angle_beta   90.00
_cell.angle_gamma   90.00
#
_symmetry.space_group_name_H-M   'P 1'
#
loop_
_entity.id
_entity.type
_entity.pdbx_description
1 polymer ?
#
loop_
_entity_poly.entity_id
_entity_poly.type
_entity_poly.pdbx_seq_one_letter_code
_entity_poly.pdbx_strand_id
1 'polypeptide(L)'
;ILDGITFAGFNVVDISKLSQSVNLPVISVTRERPNLKQIKSALKNLSNFEIRWHILENAGDLFKVETRKGENPIYIQISGILPKDAKLIVKNTSTQSNIPEALRVAHIIASGLAN
;
A
#
# COMPACT_ATOMS: atom_id res chain seq x y z
N ILE A 1 8.56 0.32 2.39
CA ILE A 1 7.44 0.83 1.57
C ILE A 1 6.89 -0.30 0.73
N LEU A 2 5.57 -0.38 0.52
CA LEU A 2 4.89 -1.48 -0.19
C LEU A 2 4.00 -0.93 -1.31
N ASP A 3 3.84 -1.70 -2.38
CA ASP A 3 2.88 -1.44 -3.46
C ASP A 3 1.51 -2.05 -3.09
N GLY A 4 0.82 -1.38 -2.17
CA GLY A 4 -0.42 -1.86 -1.56
C GLY A 4 -0.21 -2.85 -0.42
N ILE A 5 -1.34 -3.27 0.18
CA ILE A 5 -1.38 -4.27 1.26
C ILE A 5 -1.79 -5.67 0.76
N THR A 6 -2.08 -5.81 -0.52
CA THR A 6 -2.47 -7.09 -1.15
C THR A 6 -1.53 -7.43 -2.30
N PHE A 7 -0.94 -8.61 -2.25
CA PHE A 7 -0.03 -9.13 -3.28
C PHE A 7 -0.70 -10.28 -4.04
N ALA A 8 -0.41 -10.40 -5.34
CA ALA A 8 -1.02 -11.42 -6.22
C ALA A 8 -2.55 -11.51 -6.07
N GLY A 9 -3.21 -10.36 -5.89
CA GLY A 9 -4.65 -10.22 -5.69
C GLY A 9 -5.13 -10.43 -4.24
N PHE A 10 -4.69 -11.49 -3.55
CA PHE A 10 -5.35 -11.94 -2.31
C PHE A 10 -4.44 -12.25 -1.13
N ASN A 11 -3.12 -12.13 -1.28
CA ASN A 11 -2.19 -12.28 -0.17
C ASN A 11 -2.11 -10.96 0.59
N VAL A 12 -2.88 -10.86 1.67
CA VAL A 12 -2.98 -9.65 2.48
C VAL A 12 -1.83 -9.58 3.49
N VAL A 13 -1.15 -8.44 3.55
CA VAL A 13 -0.08 -8.16 4.52
C VAL A 13 -0.63 -7.29 5.65
N ASP A 14 -0.43 -7.76 6.88
CA ASP A 14 -0.68 -6.98 8.09
C ASP A 14 0.48 -5.99 8.30
N ILE A 15 0.26 -4.74 7.89
CA ILE A 15 1.30 -3.70 7.99
C ILE A 15 1.63 -3.33 9.45
N SER A 16 0.72 -3.61 10.39
CA SER A 16 0.98 -3.42 11.82
C SER A 16 1.98 -4.44 12.33
N LYS A 17 1.69 -5.73 12.08
CA LYS A 17 2.61 -6.83 12.42
C LYS A 17 3.94 -6.72 11.69
N LEU A 18 3.93 -6.32 10.41
CA LEU A 18 5.16 -6.14 9.65
C LEU A 18 6.04 -5.04 10.27
N SER A 19 5.46 -3.88 10.59
CA SER A 19 6.19 -2.77 11.21
C SER A 19 6.86 -3.20 12.53
N GLN A 20 6.14 -3.97 13.34
CA GLN A 20 6.68 -4.53 14.59
C GLN A 20 7.79 -5.56 14.34
N SER A 21 7.61 -6.47 13.38
CA SER A 21 8.58 -7.56 13.14
C SER A 21 9.90 -7.07 12.56
N VAL A 22 9.86 -6.04 11.70
CA VAL A 22 11.08 -5.44 11.14
C VAL A 22 11.63 -4.28 11.97
N ASN A 23 10.92 -3.86 13.03
CA ASN A 23 11.23 -2.70 13.87
C ASN A 23 11.48 -1.42 13.04
N LEU A 24 10.70 -1.24 11.97
CA LEU A 24 10.82 -0.12 11.04
C LEU A 24 9.42 0.33 10.58
N PRO A 25 9.22 1.63 10.32
CA PRO A 25 7.96 2.10 9.79
C PRO A 25 7.59 1.48 8.44
N VAL A 26 6.30 1.21 8.25
CA VAL A 26 5.75 0.69 7.00
C VAL A 26 4.79 1.71 6.41
N ILE A 27 4.96 1.95 5.11
CA ILE A 27 4.05 2.76 4.29
C ILE A 27 3.61 1.87 3.12
N SER A 28 2.32 1.61 3.02
CA SER A 28 1.68 1.01 1.85
C SER A 28 1.16 2.12 0.95
N VAL A 29 1.35 2.00 -0.36
CA VAL A 29 0.94 2.97 -1.37
C VAL A 29 0.03 2.31 -2.40
N THR A 30 -1.13 2.91 -2.69
CA THR A 30 -2.00 2.51 -3.81
C THR A 30 -2.33 3.73 -4.67
N ARG A 31 -2.40 3.54 -5.99
CA ARG A 31 -2.75 4.60 -6.94
C ARG A 31 -4.22 5.00 -6.86
N GLU A 32 -5.09 4.03 -6.64
CA GLU A 32 -6.52 4.22 -6.56
C GLU A 32 -7.02 4.00 -5.14
N ARG A 33 -8.15 4.63 -4.82
CA ARG A 33 -8.83 4.40 -3.55
C ARG A 33 -9.39 2.98 -3.54
N PRO A 34 -9.01 2.11 -2.58
CA PRO A 34 -9.53 0.76 -2.51
C PRO A 34 -11.06 0.75 -2.37
N ASN A 35 -11.74 -0.02 -3.23
CA ASN A 35 -13.17 -0.27 -3.09
C ASN A 35 -13.40 -1.44 -2.12
N LEU A 36 -13.52 -1.12 -0.83
CA LEU A 36 -13.68 -2.13 0.22
C LEU A 36 -14.87 -3.06 0.00
N LYS A 37 -15.97 -2.59 -0.62
CA LYS A 37 -17.14 -3.44 -0.93
C LYS A 37 -16.79 -4.50 -1.97
N GLN A 38 -16.12 -4.10 -3.05
CA GLN A 38 -15.67 -5.03 -4.10
C GLN A 38 -14.61 -6.00 -3.56
N ILE A 39 -13.64 -5.51 -2.78
CA ILE A 39 -12.60 -6.34 -2.15
C ILE A 39 -13.23 -7.38 -1.22
N LYS A 40 -14.17 -6.97 -0.35
CA LYS A 40 -14.91 -7.91 0.53
C LYS A 40 -15.63 -8.97 -0.28
N SER A 41 -16.32 -8.56 -1.35
CA SER A 41 -17.05 -9.48 -2.22
C SER A 41 -16.11 -10.49 -2.88
N ALA A 42 -14.94 -10.07 -3.35
CA ALA A 42 -13.96 -10.95 -3.97
C ALA A 42 -13.34 -11.94 -2.96
N LEU A 43 -13.03 -11.47 -1.74
CA LEU A 43 -12.43 -12.31 -0.70
C LEU A 43 -13.35 -13.42 -0.21
N LYS A 44 -14.67 -13.21 -0.16
CA LYS A 44 -15.66 -14.22 0.29
C LYS A 44 -15.57 -15.56 -0.46
N ASN A 45 -15.04 -15.55 -1.68
CA ASN A 45 -14.88 -16.75 -2.51
C ASN A 45 -13.62 -17.56 -2.18
N LEU A 46 -12.82 -17.12 -1.20
CA LEU A 46 -11.53 -17.72 -0.86
C LEU A 46 -11.58 -18.34 0.52
N SER A 47 -10.77 -19.39 0.71
CA SER A 47 -10.51 -19.92 2.05
C SER A 47 -9.89 -18.83 2.95
N ASN A 48 -10.21 -18.89 4.24
CA ASN A 48 -9.70 -17.96 5.26
C ASN A 48 -10.03 -16.48 4.98
N PHE A 49 -11.14 -16.20 4.28
CA PHE A 49 -11.51 -14.81 3.97
C PHE A 49 -11.69 -13.95 5.22
N GLU A 50 -12.18 -14.50 6.33
CA GLU A 50 -12.38 -13.76 7.58
C GLU A 50 -11.05 -13.23 8.13
N ILE A 51 -10.00 -14.05 8.10
CA ILE A 51 -8.65 -13.65 8.53
C ILE A 51 -8.12 -12.53 7.62
N ARG A 52 -8.27 -12.69 6.30
CA ARG A 52 -7.83 -11.70 5.31
C ARG A 52 -8.59 -10.38 5.44
N TRP A 53 -9.89 -10.45 5.71
CA TRP A 53 -10.77 -9.31 5.91
C TRP A 53 -10.40 -8.56 7.20
N HIS A 54 -10.14 -9.28 8.28
CA HIS A 54 -9.70 -8.69 9.54
C HIS A 54 -8.38 -7.93 9.39
N ILE A 55 -7.41 -8.48 8.65
CA ILE A 55 -6.14 -7.78 8.36
C ILE A 55 -6.39 -6.49 7.58
N LEU A 56 -7.28 -6.52 6.58
CA LEU A 56 -7.65 -5.34 5.79
C LEU A 56 -8.29 -4.25 6.64
N GLU A 57 -9.20 -4.63 7.55
CA GLU A 57 -9.83 -3.69 8.49
C GLU A 57 -8.79 -3.08 9.45
N ASN A 58 -7.82 -3.88 9.89
CA ASN A 58 -6.76 -3.44 10.80
C ASN A 58 -5.64 -2.63 10.13
N ALA A 59 -5.60 -2.56 8.79
CA ALA A 59 -4.59 -1.78 8.07
C ALA A 59 -4.69 -0.26 8.32
N GLY A 60 -5.75 0.19 9.00
CA GLY A 60 -5.88 1.54 9.52
C GLY A 60 -6.27 2.57 8.47
N ASP A 61 -6.12 3.84 8.84
CA ASP A 61 -6.60 4.98 8.06
C ASP A 61 -5.92 5.10 6.70
N LEU A 62 -6.74 5.45 5.70
CA LEU A 62 -6.30 5.71 4.33
C LEU A 62 -6.10 7.21 4.12
N PHE A 63 -4.85 7.63 3.95
CA PHE A 63 -4.49 9.02 3.73
C PHE A 63 -4.31 9.31 2.25
N LYS A 64 -5.00 10.33 1.74
CA LYS A 64 -4.79 10.87 0.40
C LYS A 64 -3.55 11.76 0.37
N VAL A 65 -2.68 11.58 -0.62
CA VAL A 65 -1.44 12.33 -0.80
C VAL A 65 -1.29 12.79 -2.25
N GLU A 66 -1.12 14.09 -2.44
CA GLU A 66 -0.70 14.67 -3.72
C GLU A 66 0.82 14.81 -3.70
N THR A 67 1.49 13.93 -4.46
CA THR A 67 2.96 13.90 -4.54
C THR A 67 3.50 14.84 -5.60
N ARG A 68 2.77 15.00 -6.71
CA ARG A 68 3.15 15.85 -7.85
C ARG A 68 1.95 16.63 -8.35
N LYS A 69 2.20 17.89 -8.73
CA LYS A 69 1.18 18.79 -9.27
C LYS A 69 0.73 18.30 -10.65
N GLY A 70 -0.57 18.16 -10.84
CA GLY A 70 -1.17 17.74 -12.12
C GLY A 70 -1.25 16.22 -12.32
N GLU A 71 -0.76 15.42 -11.37
CA GLU A 71 -0.95 13.97 -11.37
C GLU A 71 -2.08 13.57 -10.41
N ASN A 72 -2.64 12.38 -10.64
CA ASN A 72 -3.63 11.84 -9.72
C ASN A 72 -3.02 11.62 -8.33
N PRO A 73 -3.77 11.93 -7.26
CA PRO A 73 -3.34 11.67 -5.90
C PRO A 73 -3.21 10.15 -5.68
N ILE A 74 -2.29 9.78 -4.81
CA ILE A 74 -2.15 8.40 -4.31
C ILE A 74 -2.76 8.29 -2.92
N TYR A 75 -2.96 7.06 -2.47
CA TYR A 75 -3.49 6.74 -1.16
C TYR A 75 -2.47 5.93 -0.39
N ILE A 76 -2.28 6.24 0.90
CA ILE A 76 -1.34 5.54 1.75
C ILE A 76 -1.99 5.02 3.02
N GLN A 77 -1.52 3.87 3.48
CA GLN A 77 -1.76 3.34 4.81
C GLN A 77 -0.41 3.20 5.52
N ILE A 78 -0.37 3.46 6.82
CA ILE A 78 0.89 3.62 7.55
C ILE A 78 0.86 2.85 8.86
N SER A 79 2.04 2.40 9.30
CA SER A 79 2.25 1.84 10.62
C SER A 79 3.63 2.25 11.15
N GLY A 80 3.72 2.55 12.44
CA GLY A 80 4.97 2.97 13.10
C GLY A 80 5.47 4.36 12.71
N ILE A 81 4.64 5.21 12.10
CA ILE A 81 5.01 6.58 11.68
C ILE A 81 3.82 7.53 11.73
N LEU A 82 4.10 8.82 11.97
CA LEU A 82 3.08 9.86 11.94
C LEU A 82 2.62 10.15 10.50
N PRO A 83 1.33 10.45 10.27
CA PRO A 83 0.81 10.78 8.94
C PRO A 83 1.55 11.93 8.25
N LYS A 84 2.00 12.94 9.02
CA LYS A 84 2.75 14.09 8.48
C LYS A 84 4.08 13.65 7.86
N ASP A 85 4.83 12.82 8.57
CA ASP A 85 6.16 12.37 8.14
C ASP A 85 6.06 11.38 6.99
N ALA A 86 5.08 10.47 7.04
CA ALA A 86 4.81 9.55 5.95
C ALA A 86 4.46 10.29 4.65
N LYS A 87 3.60 11.32 4.71
CA LYS A 87 3.28 12.17 3.55
C LYS A 87 4.52 12.86 3.00
N LEU A 88 5.40 13.37 3.86
CA LEU A 88 6.64 14.02 3.45
C LEU A 88 7.60 13.04 2.77
N ILE A 89 7.80 11.85 3.34
CA ILE A 89 8.65 10.80 2.76
C ILE A 89 8.14 10.41 1.38
N VAL A 90 6.84 10.12 1.27
CA VAL A 90 6.22 9.71 0.01
C VAL A 90 6.35 10.82 -1.04
N LYS A 91 6.12 12.09 -0.67
CA LYS A 91 6.30 13.22 -1.59
C LYS A 91 7.76 13.38 -2.05
N ASN A 92 8.72 13.32 -1.12
CA ASN A 92 10.14 13.55 -1.43
C ASN A 92 10.77 12.40 -2.23
N THR A 93 10.22 11.19 -2.12
CA THR A 93 10.71 10.01 -2.83
C THR A 93 10.00 9.75 -4.15
N SER A 94 8.98 10.54 -4.51
CA SER A 94 8.25 10.49 -5.78
C SER A 94 8.79 11.51 -6.79
N THR A 95 9.89 11.18 -7.48
CA THR A 95 10.67 12.17 -8.26
C THR A 95 10.33 12.27 -9.74
N GLN A 96 9.88 11.19 -10.39
CA GLN A 96 9.56 11.13 -11.81
C GLN A 96 8.09 10.77 -12.07
N SER A 97 7.38 10.30 -11.04
CA SER A 97 5.94 10.01 -11.08
C SER A 97 5.32 10.20 -9.70
N ASN A 98 4.00 10.08 -9.59
CA ASN A 98 3.29 10.16 -8.32
C ASN A 98 3.61 9.02 -7.34
N ILE A 99 4.30 7.96 -7.78
CA ILE A 99 4.71 6.81 -6.97
C ILE A 99 6.19 6.92 -6.55
N PRO A 100 6.53 6.53 -5.31
CA PRO A 100 7.91 6.54 -4.84
C PRO A 100 8.87 5.75 -5.75
N GLU A 101 10.06 6.29 -6.02
CA GLU A 101 11.00 5.72 -6.99
C GLU A 101 11.38 4.27 -6.67
N ALA A 102 11.51 3.92 -5.39
CA ALA A 102 11.81 2.56 -4.97
C ALA A 102 10.74 1.55 -5.44
N LEU A 103 9.46 1.92 -5.37
CA LEU A 103 8.36 1.09 -5.88
C LEU A 103 8.35 1.06 -7.40
N ARG A 104 8.63 2.19 -8.07
CA ARG A 104 8.68 2.26 -9.53
C ARG A 104 9.78 1.35 -10.08
N VAL A 105 10.97 1.37 -9.48
CA VAL A 105 12.09 0.49 -9.85
C VAL A 105 11.75 -0.98 -9.59
N ALA A 106 11.20 -1.29 -8.41
CA ALA A 106 10.77 -2.66 -8.09
C ALA A 106 9.75 -3.20 -9.11
N HIS A 107 8.79 -2.37 -9.52
CA HIS A 107 7.80 -2.74 -10.53
C HIS A 107 8.43 -3.03 -11.90
N ILE A 108 9.37 -2.19 -12.37
CA ILE A 108 10.08 -2.40 -13.65
C ILE A 108 10.88 -3.69 -13.63
N ILE A 109 11.57 -4.00 -12.52
CA ILE A 109 12.34 -5.24 -12.39
C ILE A 109 11.39 -6.44 -12.38
N ALA A 110 10.33 -6.41 -11.58
CA ALA A 110 9.39 -7.51 -11.47
C ALA A 110 8.67 -7.80 -12.80
N SER A 111 8.26 -6.76 -13.54
CA SER A 111 7.61 -6.92 -14.85
C SER A 111 8.56 -7.42 -15.93
N GLY A 112 9.85 -7.08 -15.86
CA GLY A 112 10.88 -7.63 -16.76
C GLY A 112 11.12 -9.12 -16.55
N LEU A 113 10.97 -9.63 -15.32
CA LEU A 113 11.16 -11.04 -14.95
C LEU A 113 9.91 -11.91 -15.13
N ALA A 114 8.72 -11.31 -15.16
CA ALA A 114 7.44 -12.03 -15.25
C ALA A 114 7.01 -12.37 -16.69
N ASN A 115 7.95 -12.31 -17.65
CA ASN A 115 7.74 -12.69 -19.05
C ASN A 115 8.04 -14.17 -19.28
#